data_AF-A0A9E2EXG9-F1
#
_entry.id   AF-A0A9E2EXG9-F1
#
_cell.length_a   1.000
_cell.length_b   1.000
_cell.length_c   1.000
_cell.angle_alpha   90.00
_cell.angle_beta   90.00
_cell.angle_gamma   90.00
#
_symmetry.space_group_name_H-M   'P 1'
#
loop_
_entity.id
_entity.type
_entity.pdbx_description
1 polymer ?
#
loop_
_entity_poly.entity_id
_entity_poly.type
_entity_poly.pdbx_seq_one_letter_code
_entity_poly.pdbx_strand_id
1 'polypeptide(L)'
;ESEYVGEFASASLSTPLLQGGTIVWVMAYLVWVEPRIALLAILIYTPQAFLAPKVQQIVNRLARRRTRIMRKLGSQTVSFDSLEESEHAGLRSQADLLVEQMYKLRMIIYRQKYILTFLGNFLDSFGVLVVLLVGGYMLIHDQTEVSTLVVFISGFQKVSDPWSQLVNFYRSVSNARVTFGLVAEQIDDQELPSRIAEGARA
;
A
#
# COMPACT_ATOMS: atom_id res chain seq x y z
N GLU A 1 11.79 -11.54 24.20
CA GLU A 1 10.65 -11.67 23.27
C GLU A 1 9.54 -10.63 23.52
N SER A 2 9.18 -10.31 24.77
CA SER A 2 8.23 -9.23 25.10
C SER A 2 8.68 -7.83 24.65
N GLU A 3 9.99 -7.57 24.60
CA GLU A 3 10.59 -6.32 24.12
C GLU A 3 10.36 -6.09 22.63
N TYR A 4 10.49 -7.13 21.80
CA TYR A 4 10.22 -7.06 20.35
C TYR A 4 8.73 -6.82 20.06
N VAL A 5 7.84 -7.45 20.82
CA VAL A 5 6.38 -7.24 20.69
C VAL A 5 5.99 -5.84 21.17
N GLY A 6 6.62 -5.34 22.24
CA GLY A 6 6.43 -3.98 22.74
C GLY A 6 6.94 -2.90 21.78
N GLU A 7 8.11 -3.11 21.18
CA GLU A 7 8.69 -2.25 20.15
C GLU A 7 7.83 -2.25 18.88
N PHE A 8 7.35 -3.42 18.42
CA PHE A 8 6.44 -3.50 17.27
C PHE A 8 5.06 -2.89 17.55
N ALA A 9 4.48 -3.13 18.72
CA ALA A 9 3.17 -2.58 19.09
C ALA A 9 3.23 -1.06 19.26
N SER A 10 4.28 -0.56 19.92
CA SER A 10 4.50 0.88 20.10
C SER A 10 4.82 1.57 18.77
N ALA A 11 5.68 1.00 17.92
CA ALA A 11 5.97 1.55 16.60
C ALA A 11 4.74 1.55 15.69
N SER A 12 3.91 0.49 15.73
CA SER A 12 2.72 0.38 14.87
C SER A 12 1.62 1.39 15.22
N LEU A 13 1.48 1.77 16.49
CA LEU A 13 0.49 2.77 16.90
C LEU A 13 1.05 4.20 16.88
N SER A 14 2.33 4.36 17.26
CA SER A 14 2.95 5.69 17.38
C SER A 14 3.26 6.32 16.03
N THR A 15 3.66 5.53 15.03
CA THR A 15 3.98 6.06 13.69
C THR A 15 2.79 6.75 13.01
N PRO A 16 1.59 6.14 12.87
CA PRO A 16 0.45 6.83 12.27
C PRO A 16 -0.05 7.99 13.13
N LEU A 17 0.02 7.88 14.46
CA LEU A 17 -0.42 8.95 15.37
C LEU A 17 0.48 10.19 15.25
N LEU A 18 1.80 9.98 15.29
CA LEU A 18 2.79 11.05 15.17
C LEU A 18 2.76 11.71 13.79
N GLN A 19 2.76 10.91 12.74
CA GLN A 19 2.72 11.42 11.36
C GLN A 19 1.37 12.10 11.07
N GLY A 20 0.27 11.50 11.50
CA GLY A 20 -1.06 12.10 11.40
C GLY A 20 -1.13 13.43 12.14
N GLY A 21 -0.63 13.49 13.38
CA GLY A 21 -0.53 14.72 14.16
C GLY A 21 0.33 15.78 13.48
N THR A 22 1.45 15.38 12.87
CA THR A 22 2.34 16.28 12.12
C THR A 22 1.62 16.88 10.91
N ILE A 23 0.92 16.05 10.13
CA ILE A 23 0.15 16.52 8.97
C ILE A 23 -0.93 17.49 9.44
N VAL A 24 -1.72 17.12 10.46
CA VAL A 24 -2.80 17.98 10.97
C VAL A 24 -2.24 19.31 11.45
N TRP A 25 -1.13 19.30 12.20
CA TRP A 25 -0.50 20.52 12.70
C TRP A 25 0.03 21.41 11.57
N VAL A 26 0.77 20.84 10.61
CA VAL A 26 1.31 21.61 9.48
C VAL A 26 0.18 22.15 8.60
N MET A 27 -0.85 21.35 8.33
CA MET A 27 -2.02 21.79 7.57
C MET A 27 -2.77 22.91 8.27
N ALA A 28 -2.98 22.81 9.59
CA ALA A 28 -3.61 23.87 10.38
C ALA A 28 -2.77 25.17 10.31
N TYR A 29 -1.44 25.06 10.43
CA TYR A 29 -0.54 26.19 10.28
C TYR A 29 -0.61 26.82 8.88
N LEU A 30 -0.63 26.02 7.80
CA LEU A 30 -0.75 26.54 6.43
C LEU A 30 -2.09 27.25 6.19
N VAL A 31 -3.18 26.70 6.73
CA VAL A 31 -4.51 27.34 6.66
C VAL A 31 -4.53 28.67 7.42
N TRP A 32 -3.85 28.74 8.56
CA TRP A 32 -3.70 29.99 9.31
C TRP A 32 -2.91 31.06 8.54
N VAL A 33 -1.86 30.64 7.83
CA VAL A 33 -0.96 31.54 7.09
C VAL A 33 -1.67 32.16 5.88
N GLU A 34 -2.21 31.32 4.97
CA GLU A 34 -2.94 31.83 3.81
C GLU A 34 -4.00 30.81 3.35
N PRO A 35 -5.28 30.99 3.72
CA PRO A 35 -6.34 30.04 3.42
C PRO A 35 -6.51 29.75 1.93
N ARG A 36 -6.27 30.74 1.05
CA ARG A 36 -6.46 30.61 -0.41
C ARG A 36 -5.46 29.62 -1.02
N ILE A 37 -4.18 29.76 -0.65
CA ILE A 37 -3.12 28.86 -1.13
C ILE A 37 -3.26 27.48 -0.46
N ALA A 38 -3.64 27.43 0.82
CA ALA A 38 -3.88 26.17 1.53
C ALA A 38 -5.00 25.33 0.90
N LEU A 39 -6.10 25.96 0.48
CA LEU A 39 -7.20 25.25 -0.18
C LEU A 39 -6.76 24.61 -1.51
N LEU A 40 -5.94 25.30 -2.30
CA LEU A 40 -5.35 24.75 -3.52
C LEU A 40 -4.43 23.55 -3.21
N ALA A 41 -3.59 23.67 -2.17
CA ALA A 41 -2.72 22.57 -1.73
C ALA A 41 -3.53 21.32 -1.33
N ILE A 42 -4.63 21.49 -0.58
CA ILE A 42 -5.55 20.40 -0.22
C ILE A 42 -6.16 19.76 -1.47
N LEU A 43 -6.59 20.57 -2.43
CA LEU A 43 -7.19 20.09 -3.67
C LEU A 43 -6.20 19.25 -4.49
N ILE A 44 -4.92 19.63 -4.51
CA ILE A 44 -3.85 18.90 -5.20
C ILE A 44 -3.60 17.52 -4.58
N TYR A 45 -3.58 17.42 -3.25
CA TYR A 45 -3.36 16.14 -2.56
C TYR A 45 -4.59 15.22 -2.51
N THR A 46 -5.79 15.77 -2.72
CA THR A 46 -7.05 15.02 -2.67
C THR A 46 -7.05 13.81 -3.64
N PRO A 47 -6.71 13.94 -4.95
CA PRO A 47 -6.60 12.80 -5.84
C PRO A 47 -5.69 11.68 -5.31
N GLN A 48 -4.54 12.02 -4.72
CA GLN A 48 -3.61 11.03 -4.17
C GLN A 48 -4.21 10.28 -2.98
N ALA A 49 -4.91 10.98 -2.09
CA ALA A 49 -5.63 10.41 -0.95
C ALA A 49 -6.70 9.40 -1.36
N PHE A 50 -7.44 9.67 -2.45
CA PHE A 50 -8.46 8.77 -2.96
C PHE A 50 -7.90 7.62 -3.80
N LEU A 51 -6.82 7.83 -4.55
CA LEU A 51 -6.21 6.80 -5.40
C LEU A 51 -5.42 5.76 -4.60
N ALA A 52 -4.72 6.18 -3.53
CA ALA A 52 -3.93 5.29 -2.69
C ALA A 52 -4.70 4.04 -2.18
N PRO A 53 -5.89 4.16 -1.54
CA PRO A 53 -6.64 3.00 -1.07
C PRO A 53 -7.16 2.12 -2.20
N LYS A 54 -7.59 2.70 -3.33
CA LYS A 54 -8.08 1.95 -4.50
C LYS A 54 -6.98 1.08 -5.11
N VAL A 55 -5.81 1.67 -5.33
CA VAL A 55 -4.63 0.94 -5.83
C VAL A 55 -4.24 -0.17 -4.85
N GLN A 56 -4.30 0.10 -3.55
CA GLN A 56 -3.97 -0.90 -2.54
C GLN A 56 -4.92 -2.11 -2.59
N GLN A 57 -6.24 -1.91 -2.75
CA GLN A 57 -7.20 -3.01 -2.89
C GLN A 57 -6.90 -3.90 -4.10
N ILE A 58 -6.49 -3.30 -5.23
CA ILE A 58 -6.08 -4.03 -6.44
C ILE A 58 -4.84 -4.87 -6.14
N VAL A 59 -3.81 -4.27 -5.53
CA VAL A 59 -2.56 -4.97 -5.17
C VAL A 59 -2.84 -6.13 -4.21
N ASN A 60 -3.69 -5.93 -3.21
CA ASN A 60 -4.09 -6.98 -2.26
C ASN A 60 -4.79 -8.16 -2.94
N ARG A 61 -5.69 -7.89 -3.90
CA ARG A 61 -6.38 -8.95 -4.66
C ARG A 61 -5.40 -9.73 -5.52
N LEU A 62 -4.45 -9.05 -6.15
CA LEU A 62 -3.41 -9.68 -6.96
C LEU A 62 -2.42 -10.48 -6.09
N ALA A 63 -2.06 -9.98 -4.91
CA ALA A 63 -1.22 -10.69 -3.94
C ALA A 63 -1.88 -12.01 -3.50
N ARG A 64 -3.19 -12.00 -3.18
CA ARG A 64 -3.96 -13.22 -2.87
C ARG A 64 -3.92 -14.24 -4.00
N ARG A 65 -4.08 -13.79 -5.25
CA ARG A 65 -4.00 -14.68 -6.42
C ARG A 65 -2.61 -15.28 -6.57
N ARG A 66 -1.56 -14.47 -6.40
CA ARG A 66 -0.17 -14.94 -6.43
C ARG A 66 0.08 -16.01 -5.37
N THR A 67 -0.37 -15.83 -4.12
CA THR A 67 -0.19 -16.84 -3.06
C THR A 67 -0.91 -18.15 -3.39
N ARG A 68 -2.13 -18.10 -3.93
CA ARG A 68 -2.85 -19.30 -4.39
C ARG A 68 -2.12 -20.03 -5.52
N ILE A 69 -1.60 -19.29 -6.51
CA ILE A 69 -0.80 -19.87 -7.60
C ILE A 69 0.48 -20.51 -7.05
N MET A 70 1.19 -19.83 -6.14
CA MET A 70 2.40 -20.36 -5.50
C MET A 70 2.13 -21.67 -4.74
N ARG A 71 0.97 -21.78 -4.04
CA ARG A 71 0.57 -23.03 -3.37
C ARG A 71 0.33 -24.16 -4.36
N LYS A 72 -0.33 -23.89 -5.49
CA LYS A 72 -0.56 -24.90 -6.55
C LYS A 72 0.76 -25.39 -7.16
N LEU A 73 1.72 -24.49 -7.40
CA LEU A 73 3.06 -24.91 -7.82
C LEU A 73 3.72 -25.77 -6.73
N GLY A 74 3.71 -25.34 -5.47
CA GLY A 74 4.33 -26.08 -4.37
C GLY A 74 3.76 -27.49 -4.18
N SER A 75 2.43 -27.65 -4.27
CA SER A 75 1.80 -28.98 -4.22
C SER A 75 2.18 -29.85 -5.42
N GLN A 76 2.35 -29.25 -6.61
CA GLN A 76 2.77 -29.99 -7.81
C GLN A 76 4.25 -30.37 -7.75
N THR A 77 5.13 -29.53 -7.20
CA THR A 77 6.56 -29.85 -6.98
C THR A 77 6.75 -31.04 -6.05
N VAL A 78 5.90 -31.23 -5.04
CA VAL A 78 5.91 -32.45 -4.21
C VAL A 78 5.44 -33.69 -5.00
N SER A 79 4.49 -33.52 -5.94
CA SER A 79 4.07 -34.61 -6.85
C SER A 79 5.12 -34.98 -7.90
N PHE A 80 6.00 -34.05 -8.31
CA PHE A 80 7.11 -34.35 -9.24
C PHE A 80 8.08 -35.41 -8.70
N ASP A 81 8.21 -35.54 -7.38
CA ASP A 81 9.11 -36.50 -6.73
C ASP A 81 8.56 -37.94 -6.74
N SER A 82 7.31 -38.13 -7.18
CA SER A 82 6.58 -39.41 -7.10
C SER A 82 6.09 -39.97 -8.45
N LEU A 83 6.42 -39.34 -9.59
CA LEU A 83 5.86 -39.69 -10.91
C LEU A 83 6.94 -40.08 -11.96
N GLU A 84 6.57 -40.94 -12.91
CA GLU A 84 7.43 -41.45 -13.99
C GLU A 84 7.74 -40.43 -15.11
N GLU A 85 8.86 -40.65 -15.83
CA GLU A 85 9.48 -39.75 -16.81
C GLU A 85 8.56 -39.24 -17.94
N SER A 86 7.50 -39.98 -18.27
CA SER A 86 6.53 -39.60 -19.31
C SER A 86 5.50 -38.55 -18.86
N GLU A 87 5.18 -38.48 -17.56
CA GLU A 87 4.29 -37.46 -16.99
C GLU A 87 5.02 -36.13 -16.70
N HIS A 88 6.36 -36.16 -16.66
CA HIS A 88 7.20 -34.98 -16.39
C HIS A 88 7.06 -33.90 -17.48
N ALA A 89 6.84 -34.27 -18.75
CA ALA A 89 6.67 -33.32 -19.84
C ALA A 89 5.34 -32.53 -19.74
N GLY A 90 4.26 -33.21 -19.34
CA GLY A 90 2.95 -32.60 -19.11
C GLY A 90 2.94 -31.68 -17.88
N LEU A 91 3.71 -32.02 -16.85
CA LEU A 91 3.86 -31.19 -15.65
C LEU A 91 4.78 -29.98 -15.87
N ARG A 92 5.85 -30.10 -16.68
CA ARG A 92 6.73 -28.97 -17.04
C ARG A 92 5.99 -27.88 -17.80
N SER A 93 5.17 -28.25 -18.79
CA SER A 93 4.35 -27.27 -19.53
C SER A 93 3.32 -26.56 -18.65
N GLN A 94 2.75 -27.25 -17.66
CA GLN A 94 1.86 -26.64 -16.66
C GLN A 94 2.61 -25.70 -15.71
N ALA A 95 3.81 -26.08 -15.27
CA ALA A 95 4.67 -25.22 -14.44
C ALA A 95 5.04 -23.93 -15.17
N ASP A 96 5.38 -23.99 -16.46
CA ASP A 96 5.69 -22.82 -17.29
C ASP A 96 4.49 -21.86 -17.41
N LEU A 97 3.28 -22.38 -17.63
CA LEU A 97 2.05 -21.57 -17.65
C LEU A 97 1.79 -20.87 -16.31
N LEU A 98 2.04 -21.56 -15.19
CA LEU A 98 1.88 -20.97 -13.86
C LEU A 98 2.94 -19.89 -13.57
N VAL A 99 4.18 -20.10 -14.02
CA VAL A 99 5.27 -19.10 -13.94
C VAL A 99 4.91 -17.85 -14.75
N GLU A 100 4.38 -18.01 -15.97
CA GLU A 100 3.97 -16.87 -16.80
C GLU A 100 2.81 -16.08 -16.15
N GLN A 101 1.85 -16.77 -15.55
CA GLN A 101 0.79 -16.12 -14.78
C GLN A 101 1.35 -15.34 -13.59
N MET A 102 2.31 -15.90 -12.84
CA MET A 102 2.97 -15.18 -11.76
C MET A 102 3.70 -13.92 -12.25
N TYR A 103 4.37 -14.01 -13.40
CA TYR A 103 5.07 -12.86 -14.00
C TYR A 103 4.07 -11.75 -14.38
N LYS A 104 2.97 -12.08 -15.06
CA LYS A 104 1.91 -11.12 -15.40
C LYS A 104 1.30 -10.46 -14.17
N LEU A 105 1.02 -11.23 -13.11
CA LEU A 105 0.51 -10.69 -11.85
C LEU A 105 1.51 -9.73 -11.21
N ARG A 106 2.79 -10.08 -11.18
CA ARG A 106 3.86 -9.23 -10.64
C ARG A 106 3.99 -7.94 -11.43
N MET A 107 3.93 -8.01 -12.77
CA MET A 107 3.97 -6.85 -13.66
C MET A 107 2.82 -5.87 -13.36
N ILE A 108 1.59 -6.36 -13.20
CA ILE A 108 0.44 -5.50 -12.89
C ILE A 108 0.61 -4.84 -11.52
N ILE A 109 1.06 -5.58 -10.51
CA ILE A 109 1.34 -5.03 -9.17
C ILE A 109 2.39 -3.90 -9.26
N TYR A 110 3.50 -4.14 -9.97
CA TYR A 110 4.53 -3.12 -10.13
C TYR A 110 4.02 -1.89 -10.87
N ARG A 111 3.29 -2.08 -11.99
CA ARG A 111 2.74 -0.96 -12.75
C ARG A 111 1.86 -0.06 -11.88
N GLN A 112 0.99 -0.67 -11.06
CA GLN A 112 0.12 0.08 -10.14
C GLN A 112 0.92 0.81 -9.05
N LYS A 113 1.97 0.18 -8.50
CA LYS A 113 2.86 0.82 -7.53
C LYS A 113 3.60 2.02 -8.15
N TYR A 114 4.15 1.85 -9.35
CA TYR A 114 4.87 2.90 -10.06
C TYR A 114 3.97 4.07 -10.45
N ILE A 115 2.73 3.83 -10.88
CA ILE A 115 1.76 4.90 -11.15
C ILE A 115 1.49 5.72 -9.89
N LEU A 116 1.30 5.06 -8.74
CA LEU A 116 1.04 5.76 -7.48
C LEU A 116 2.26 6.54 -6.99
N THR A 117 3.47 5.98 -7.11
CA THR A 117 4.72 6.68 -6.79
C THR A 117 4.94 7.87 -7.73
N PHE A 118 4.74 7.68 -9.03
CA PHE A 118 4.86 8.74 -10.03
C PHE A 118 3.86 9.86 -9.75
N LEU A 119 2.60 9.53 -9.47
CA LEU A 119 1.58 10.51 -9.15
C LEU A 119 1.94 11.30 -7.89
N GLY A 120 2.45 10.64 -6.84
CA GLY A 120 2.92 11.33 -5.64
C GLY A 120 4.04 12.33 -5.95
N ASN A 121 5.10 11.86 -6.60
CA ASN A 121 6.24 12.72 -6.96
C ASN A 121 5.83 13.88 -7.90
N PHE A 122 4.91 13.60 -8.83
CA PHE A 122 4.36 14.61 -9.73
C PHE A 122 3.57 15.67 -8.96
N LEU A 123 2.67 15.26 -8.06
CA LEU A 123 1.89 16.19 -7.23
C LEU A 123 2.76 16.98 -6.25
N ASP A 124 3.82 16.39 -5.72
CA ASP A 124 4.79 17.09 -4.87
C ASP A 124 5.47 18.24 -5.62
N SER A 125 5.97 17.95 -6.83
CA SER A 125 6.61 18.98 -7.68
C SER A 125 5.60 20.00 -8.21
N PHE A 126 4.42 19.52 -8.62
CA PHE A 126 3.34 20.35 -9.14
C PHE A 126 2.76 21.27 -8.05
N GLY A 127 2.65 20.78 -6.81
CA GLY A 127 2.20 21.56 -5.67
C GLY A 127 3.09 22.76 -5.40
N VAL A 128 4.41 22.55 -5.36
CA VAL A 128 5.39 23.64 -5.24
C VAL A 128 5.25 24.65 -6.40
N LEU A 129 5.08 24.15 -7.62
CA LEU A 129 4.87 25.02 -8.79
C LEU A 129 3.59 25.85 -8.68
N VAL A 130 2.47 25.26 -8.23
CA VAL A 130 1.20 25.97 -8.03
C VAL A 130 1.33 27.02 -6.92
N VAL A 131 1.99 26.69 -5.81
CA VAL A 131 2.29 27.65 -4.72
C VAL A 131 3.09 28.84 -5.27
N LEU A 132 4.13 28.58 -6.07
CA LEU A 132 4.92 29.64 -6.68
C LEU A 132 4.13 30.49 -7.68
N LEU A 133 3.31 29.88 -8.54
CA LEU A 133 2.52 30.62 -9.52
C LEU A 133 1.43 31.47 -8.85
N VAL A 134 0.62 30.87 -7.98
CA VAL A 134 -0.51 31.55 -7.35
C VAL A 134 -0.04 32.50 -6.25
N GLY A 135 0.84 32.03 -5.36
CA GLY A 135 1.39 32.87 -4.31
C GLY A 135 2.31 33.95 -4.87
N GLY A 136 3.06 33.68 -5.95
CA GLY A 136 3.87 34.68 -6.63
C GLY A 136 3.02 35.73 -7.33
N TYR A 137 1.91 35.34 -7.94
CA TYR A 137 0.91 36.28 -8.46
C TYR A 137 0.32 37.15 -7.35
N MET A 138 -0.05 36.57 -6.21
CA MET A 138 -0.56 37.31 -5.04
C MET A 138 0.49 38.25 -4.45
N LEU A 139 1.76 37.85 -4.45
CA LEU A 139 2.88 38.66 -3.97
C LEU A 139 3.05 39.93 -4.83
N ILE A 140 2.96 39.81 -6.16
CA ILE A 140 3.05 40.95 -7.07
C ILE A 140 1.88 41.93 -6.89
N HIS A 141 0.73 41.44 -6.41
CA HIS A 141 -0.45 42.26 -6.14
C HIS A 141 -0.52 42.74 -4.67
N ASP A 142 0.58 42.63 -3.92
CA ASP A 142 0.66 42.99 -2.49
C ASP A 142 -0.39 42.30 -1.60
N GLN A 143 -0.89 41.13 -2.02
CA GLN A 143 -1.88 40.34 -1.27
C GLN A 143 -1.23 39.33 -0.32
N THR A 144 0.06 39.06 -0.47
CA THR A 144 0.81 38.13 0.38
C THR A 144 2.27 38.55 0.46
N GLU A 145 2.98 38.00 1.44
CA GLU A 145 4.40 38.25 1.65
C GLU A 145 5.29 37.13 1.09
N VAL A 146 6.56 37.43 0.84
CA VAL A 146 7.57 36.42 0.46
C VAL A 146 7.68 35.32 1.53
N SER A 147 7.50 35.69 2.80
CA SER A 147 7.47 34.78 3.95
C SER A 147 6.45 33.66 3.77
N THR A 148 5.27 33.99 3.22
CA THR A 148 4.19 33.04 2.94
C THR A 148 4.64 31.99 1.93
N LEU A 149 5.25 32.39 0.81
CA LEU A 149 5.77 31.44 -0.19
C LEU A 149 6.76 30.44 0.42
N VAL A 150 7.72 30.94 1.19
CA VAL A 150 8.73 30.09 1.85
C VAL A 150 8.08 29.14 2.86
N VAL A 151 7.10 29.63 3.62
CA VAL A 151 6.31 28.81 4.56
C VAL A 151 5.55 27.71 3.84
N PHE A 152 4.89 28.01 2.72
CA PHE A 152 4.13 27.01 1.97
C PHE A 152 5.04 25.97 1.35
N ILE A 153 6.15 26.36 0.72
CA ILE A 153 7.10 25.41 0.14
C ILE A 153 7.68 24.48 1.22
N SER A 154 8.07 25.04 2.36
CA SER A 154 8.60 24.27 3.49
C SER A 154 7.54 23.36 4.12
N GLY A 155 6.32 23.85 4.25
CA GLY A 155 5.18 23.10 4.80
C GLY A 155 4.79 21.93 3.92
N PHE A 156 4.77 22.13 2.59
CA PHE A 156 4.47 21.09 1.61
C PHE A 156 5.46 19.93 1.70
N GLN A 157 6.76 20.25 1.73
CA GLN A 157 7.83 19.26 1.90
C GLN A 157 7.71 18.53 3.24
N LYS A 158 7.40 19.24 4.33
CA LYS A 158 7.17 18.64 5.65
C LYS A 158 5.95 17.73 5.73
N VAL A 159 4.96 17.88 4.84
CA VAL A 159 3.75 17.03 4.79
C VAL A 159 3.97 15.78 3.93
N SER A 160 4.71 15.88 2.82
CA SER A 160 4.92 14.76 1.89
C SER A 160 5.56 13.54 2.58
N ASP A 161 6.56 13.77 3.43
CA ASP A 161 7.26 12.70 4.16
C ASP A 161 6.33 11.89 5.10
N PRO A 162 5.63 12.52 6.08
CA PRO A 162 4.62 11.86 6.90
C PRO A 162 3.51 11.20 6.09
N TRP A 163 3.07 11.84 5.00
CA TRP A 163 2.00 11.31 4.15
C TRP A 163 2.39 9.99 3.49
N SER A 164 3.60 9.93 2.92
CA SER A 164 4.15 8.71 2.33
C SER A 164 4.25 7.59 3.37
N GLN A 165 4.68 7.92 4.59
CA GLN A 165 4.77 6.96 5.69
C GLN A 165 3.37 6.45 6.12
N LEU A 166 2.35 7.30 6.20
CA LEU A 166 0.95 6.92 6.48
C LEU A 166 0.40 5.96 5.42
N VAL A 167 0.65 6.30 4.15
CA VAL A 167 0.28 5.44 3.03
C VAL A 167 0.96 4.08 3.19
N ASN A 168 2.27 4.04 3.45
CA ASN A 168 3.01 2.79 3.63
C ASN A 168 2.55 1.98 4.84
N PHE A 169 2.22 2.61 5.96
CA PHE A 169 1.62 1.96 7.12
C PHE A 169 0.29 1.28 6.73
N TYR A 170 -0.57 2.00 6.02
CA TYR A 170 -1.82 1.42 5.50
C TYR A 170 -1.55 0.26 4.53
N ARG A 171 -0.53 0.36 3.68
CA ARG A 171 -0.10 -0.77 2.80
C ARG A 171 0.30 -1.98 3.64
N SER A 172 1.06 -1.79 4.72
CA SER A 172 1.54 -2.85 5.60
C SER A 172 0.38 -3.55 6.32
N VAL A 173 -0.52 -2.79 6.95
CA VAL A 173 -1.72 -3.33 7.61
C VAL A 173 -2.58 -4.11 6.61
N SER A 174 -2.73 -3.57 5.41
CA SER A 174 -3.53 -4.20 4.38
C SER A 174 -2.93 -5.52 3.87
N ASN A 175 -1.61 -5.59 3.75
CA ASN A 175 -0.90 -6.83 3.43
C ASN A 175 -1.03 -7.85 4.56
N ALA A 176 -0.88 -7.42 5.83
CA ALA A 176 -1.04 -8.29 6.98
C ALA A 176 -2.44 -8.92 7.04
N ARG A 177 -3.51 -8.13 6.86
CA ARG A 177 -4.90 -8.64 6.79
C ARG A 177 -5.09 -9.69 5.71
N VAL A 178 -4.46 -9.51 4.55
CA VAL A 178 -4.50 -10.49 3.46
C VAL A 178 -3.82 -11.80 3.87
N THR A 179 -2.63 -11.72 4.46
CA THR A 179 -1.88 -12.90 4.91
C THR A 179 -2.62 -13.63 6.02
N PHE A 180 -3.12 -12.91 7.04
CA PHE A 180 -3.93 -13.50 8.12
C PHE A 180 -5.20 -14.15 7.59
N GLY A 181 -5.91 -13.53 6.63
CA GLY A 181 -7.08 -14.15 6.00
C GLY A 181 -6.74 -15.46 5.30
N LEU A 182 -5.60 -15.52 4.60
CA LEU A 182 -5.14 -16.75 3.96
C LEU A 182 -4.74 -17.84 4.99
N VAL A 183 -4.23 -17.46 6.16
CA VAL A 183 -3.90 -18.40 7.25
C VAL A 183 -5.15 -18.87 7.98
N ALA A 184 -6.11 -17.99 8.25
CA ALA A 184 -7.38 -18.35 8.86
C ALA A 184 -8.19 -19.31 7.96
N GLU A 185 -8.24 -19.03 6.65
CA GLU A 185 -8.86 -19.93 5.65
C GLU A 185 -8.19 -21.32 5.64
N GLN A 186 -6.89 -21.42 5.99
CA GLN A 186 -6.21 -22.71 6.13
C GLN A 186 -6.55 -23.45 7.41
N ILE A 187 -6.78 -22.75 8.51
CA ILE A 187 -7.16 -23.37 9.79
C ILE A 187 -8.60 -23.90 9.71
N ASP A 188 -9.49 -23.13 9.07
CA ASP A 188 -10.88 -23.52 8.86
C ASP A 188 -11.02 -24.71 7.88
N ASP A 189 -10.23 -24.75 6.78
CA ASP A 189 -10.19 -25.91 5.87
C ASP A 189 -9.60 -27.16 6.53
N GLN A 190 -8.79 -27.01 7.59
CA GLN A 190 -8.14 -28.13 8.28
C GLN A 190 -9.02 -28.74 9.39
N GLU A 191 -10.08 -28.04 9.84
CA GLU A 191 -11.03 -28.55 10.85
C GLU A 191 -12.13 -29.48 10.30
N LEU A 192 -12.21 -29.69 8.97
CA LEU A 192 -13.17 -30.64 8.38
C LEU A 192 -12.50 -31.63 7.42
N PRO A 193 -11.80 -32.65 7.95
CA PRO A 193 -12.22 -34.01 7.61
C PRO A 193 -12.10 -35.05 8.76
N SER A 194 -13.24 -35.68 9.07
CA SER A 194 -13.39 -37.11 9.38
C SER A 194 -12.93 -37.71 10.73
N ARG A 195 -13.42 -37.23 11.89
CA ARG A 195 -13.42 -38.07 13.12
C ARG A 195 -14.74 -38.21 13.89
N ILE A 196 -15.88 -37.73 13.37
CA ILE A 196 -17.17 -37.81 14.10
C ILE A 196 -18.21 -38.71 13.41
N ALA A 197 -17.99 -39.17 12.17
CA ALA A 197 -18.97 -40.04 11.49
C ALA A 197 -18.84 -41.55 11.79
N GLU A 198 -17.75 -42.02 12.40
CA GLU A 198 -17.53 -43.46 12.69
C GLU A 198 -17.86 -43.89 14.13
N GLY A 199 -18.12 -42.95 15.04
CA GLY A 199 -18.48 -43.29 16.44
C GLY A 199 -19.96 -43.56 16.70
N ALA A 200 -20.84 -43.41 15.70
CA ALA A 200 -22.30 -43.55 15.85
C ALA A 200 -22.88 -44.84 15.21
N ARG A 201 -22.01 -45.80 14.83
CA ARG A 201 -22.41 -47.09 14.25
C ARG A 201 -21.64 -48.30 14.81
N ALA A 202 -21.19 -48.24 16.06
CA ALA A 202 -20.67 -49.39 16.79
C ALA A 202 -21.40 -49.54 18.12
#